data_AF-A0A7M5V2Y3-F1
#
_entry.id   AF-A0A7M5V2Y3-F1
#
_cell.length_a   1.000
_cell.length_b   1.000
_cell.length_c   1.000
_cell.angle_alpha   90.00
_cell.angle_beta   90.00
_cell.angle_gamma   90.00
#
_symmetry.space_group_name_H-M   'P 1'
#
loop_
_entity.id
_entity.type
_entity.pdbx_description
1 polymer ?
#
loop_
_entity_poly.entity_id
_entity_poly.type
_entity_poly.pdbx_seq_one_letter_code
_entity_poly.pdbx_strand_id
1 'polypeptide(L)'
;MAKVYDGQLDAFIAEYSGLSTMQGTSPSYCEKIILKEESFATPGSFATQRNSHLNQIFSKAIRHLKDTGVISQLLDKWMKTCPHDSDAPKAFQFEFEYAGGMVILVGIFLLIALVVF
;
A
#
# COMPACT_ATOMS: atom_id res chain seq x y z
N MET A 1 1.95 10.80 10.17
CA MET A 1 2.17 9.43 9.65
C MET A 1 2.71 8.48 10.69
N ALA A 2 3.68 8.85 11.55
CA ALA A 2 4.06 8.06 12.74
C ALA A 2 2.84 7.55 13.55
N LYS A 3 1.76 8.34 13.62
CA LYS A 3 0.49 7.98 14.25
C LYS A 3 -0.21 6.71 13.70
N VAL A 4 -0.05 6.38 12.41
CA VAL A 4 -0.58 5.11 11.84
C VAL A 4 0.26 3.92 12.31
N TYR A 5 1.54 4.13 12.63
CA TYR A 5 2.44 3.10 13.16
C TYR A 5 2.17 2.83 14.63
N ASP A 6 1.89 3.88 15.41
CA ASP A 6 1.64 3.78 16.84
C ASP A 6 0.21 3.29 17.17
N GLY A 7 -0.55 2.85 16.17
CA GLY A 7 -1.95 2.43 16.33
C GLY A 7 -2.89 3.57 16.72
N GLN A 8 -2.47 4.83 16.58
CA GLN A 8 -3.31 6.00 16.87
C GLN A 8 -4.26 6.34 15.70
N LEU A 9 -4.00 5.78 14.52
CA LEU A 9 -4.82 5.93 13.31
C LEU A 9 -4.94 4.59 12.60
N ASP A 10 -6.16 4.14 12.35
CA ASP A 10 -6.43 2.87 11.65
C ASP A 10 -6.17 2.98 10.14
N ALA A 11 -6.39 4.16 9.57
CA ALA A 11 -6.22 4.42 8.14
C ALA A 11 -5.74 5.84 7.86
N PHE A 12 -5.14 6.03 6.69
CA PHE A 12 -4.68 7.33 6.22
C PHE A 12 -4.89 7.46 4.70
N ILE A 13 -5.47 8.57 4.28
CA ILE A 13 -5.79 8.86 2.88
C ILE A 13 -4.84 9.96 2.39
N ALA A 14 -4.11 9.67 1.32
CA ALA A 14 -3.27 10.63 0.62
C ALA A 14 -3.08 10.23 -0.84
N GLU A 15 -2.39 11.11 -1.59
CA GLU A 15 -2.02 10.84 -2.97
C GLU A 15 -1.10 9.61 -3.08
N TYR A 16 -1.39 8.77 -4.07
CA TYR A 16 -0.68 7.51 -4.30
C TYR A 16 0.83 7.70 -4.45
N SER A 17 1.28 8.73 -5.17
CA SER A 17 2.70 9.04 -5.41
C SER A 17 3.47 9.27 -4.10
N GLY A 18 2.86 9.96 -3.14
CA GLY A 18 3.41 10.15 -1.81
C GLY A 18 3.47 8.84 -1.02
N LEU A 19 2.37 8.09 -1.03
CA LEU A 19 2.28 6.80 -0.31
C LEU A 19 3.28 5.77 -0.84
N SER A 20 3.43 5.64 -2.16
CA SER A 20 4.36 4.69 -2.78
C SER A 20 5.82 5.03 -2.49
N THR A 21 6.16 6.33 -2.49
CA THR A 21 7.51 6.80 -2.14
C THR A 21 7.83 6.52 -0.67
N MET A 22 6.86 6.71 0.22
CA MET A 22 7.01 6.40 1.64
C MET A 22 7.19 4.91 1.87
N GLN A 23 6.43 4.08 1.14
CA GLN A 23 6.60 2.64 1.16
C GLN A 23 8.03 2.22 0.80
N GLY A 24 8.55 2.75 -0.30
CA GLY A 24 9.89 2.42 -0.79
C GLY A 24 11.07 2.97 0.04
N THR A 25 10.85 3.94 0.91
CA THR A 25 11.93 4.61 1.65
C THR A 25 12.17 4.04 3.04
N SER A 26 11.22 3.30 3.60
CA SER A 26 11.33 2.74 4.94
C SER A 26 10.81 1.30 5.01
N PRO A 27 11.61 0.35 5.52
CA PRO A 27 11.21 -1.06 5.63
C PRO A 27 9.88 -1.26 6.38
N SER A 28 9.65 -0.45 7.42
CA SER A 28 8.41 -0.48 8.21
C SER A 28 7.14 -0.11 7.42
N TYR A 29 7.28 0.59 6.29
CA TYR A 29 6.15 0.97 5.44
C TYR A 29 5.81 -0.12 4.42
N CYS A 30 6.75 -1.01 4.10
CA CYS A 30 6.53 -2.12 3.16
C CYS A 30 5.47 -3.13 3.64
N GLU A 31 5.25 -3.24 4.94
CA GLU A 31 4.23 -4.13 5.52
C GLU A 31 2.79 -3.59 5.39
N LYS A 32 2.62 -2.32 5.00
CA LYS A 32 1.30 -1.70 4.86
C LYS A 32 0.78 -1.86 3.44
N ILE A 33 -0.49 -2.22 3.32
CA ILE A 33 -1.18 -2.36 2.04
C ILE A 33 -1.70 -1.00 1.61
N ILE A 34 -1.28 -0.55 0.42
CA ILE A 34 -1.89 0.61 -0.24
C ILE A 34 -3.12 0.10 -0.99
N LEU A 35 -4.31 0.47 -0.51
CA LEU A 35 -5.55 0.22 -1.25
C LEU A 35 -5.63 1.23 -2.39
N LYS A 36 -5.34 0.78 -3.62
CA LYS A 36 -5.43 1.61 -4.81
C LYS A 36 -6.83 1.53 -5.38
N GLU A 37 -7.59 2.62 -5.28
CA GLU A 37 -8.79 2.81 -6.10
C GLU A 37 -8.37 3.45 -7.43
N GLU A 38 -8.54 2.76 -8.55
CA GLU A 38 -8.18 3.30 -9.88
C GLU A 38 -9.01 4.53 -10.27
N SER A 39 -10.13 4.76 -9.56
CA SER A 39 -11.13 5.80 -9.76
C SER A 39 -10.58 7.24 -9.67
N PHE A 40 -9.49 7.47 -8.94
CA PHE A 40 -8.97 8.81 -8.62
C PHE A 40 -7.54 9.07 -9.08
N ALA A 41 -7.06 8.34 -10.10
CA ALA A 41 -5.72 8.55 -10.64
C ALA A 41 -5.62 9.93 -11.35
N THR A 42 -5.11 10.94 -10.64
CA THR A 42 -4.75 12.22 -11.24
C THR A 42 -3.34 12.12 -11.84
N PRO A 43 -3.17 12.30 -13.17
CA PRO A 43 -1.84 12.31 -13.76
C PRO A 43 -1.05 13.53 -13.27
N GLY A 44 0.26 13.34 -13.04
CA GLY A 44 1.17 14.45 -12.78
C GLY A 44 1.12 15.46 -13.93
N SER A 45 1.00 16.75 -13.60
CA SER A 45 0.89 17.83 -14.57
C SER A 45 1.84 18.97 -14.25
N PHE A 46 2.10 19.82 -15.24
CA PHE A 46 2.94 21.00 -15.11
C PHE A 46 2.14 22.23 -15.52
N ALA A 47 2.28 23.32 -14.78
CA ALA A 47 1.68 24.60 -15.11
C ALA A 47 2.77 25.59 -15.52
N THR A 48 2.53 26.31 -16.61
CA THR A 48 3.39 27.37 -17.10
C THR A 48 2.61 28.67 -17.23
N GLN A 49 3.31 29.80 -17.30
CA GLN A 49 2.64 31.10 -17.46
C GLN A 49 1.83 31.13 -18.76
N ARG A 50 0.60 31.65 -18.66
CA ARG A 50 -0.30 31.82 -19.80
C ARG A 50 0.39 32.69 -20.87
N ASN A 51 0.38 32.21 -22.12
CA ASN A 51 1.01 32.83 -23.29
C ASN A 51 2.55 32.89 -23.28
N SER A 52 3.23 32.12 -22.43
CA SER A 52 4.69 32.01 -22.51
C SER A 52 5.12 31.30 -23.80
N HIS A 53 6.12 31.87 -24.49
CA HIS A 53 6.78 31.26 -25.65
C HIS A 53 7.46 29.93 -25.29
N LEU A 54 7.76 29.71 -24.01
CA LEU A 54 8.37 28.47 -23.51
C LEU A 54 7.41 27.29 -23.49
N ASN A 55 6.09 27.50 -23.58
CA ASN A 55 5.10 26.42 -23.45
C ASN A 55 5.30 25.32 -24.48
N GLN A 56 5.55 25.70 -25.74
CA GLN A 56 5.80 24.74 -26.82
C GLN A 56 7.15 24.05 -26.66
N ILE A 57 8.19 24.80 -26.27
CA ILE A 57 9.55 24.28 -26.07
C ILE A 57 9.55 23.25 -24.94
N PHE A 58 8.95 23.60 -23.80
CA PHE A 58 8.84 22.74 -22.63
C PHE A 58 8.03 21.48 -22.95
N SER A 59 6.88 21.61 -23.63
CA SER A 59 6.07 20.45 -24.01
C SER A 59 6.82 19.49 -24.94
N LYS A 60 7.60 20.02 -25.89
CA LYS A 60 8.46 19.22 -26.77
C LYS A 60 9.56 18.51 -25.99
N ALA A 61 10.21 19.19 -25.05
CA ALA A 61 11.26 18.61 -24.21
C ALA A 61 10.71 17.48 -23.34
N ILE A 62 9.57 17.67 -22.67
CA ILE A 62 8.93 16.61 -21.87
C ILE A 62 8.54 15.41 -22.74
N ARG A 63 7.99 15.64 -23.94
CA ARG A 63 7.69 14.55 -24.87
C ARG A 63 8.96 13.81 -25.29
N HIS A 64 10.03 14.53 -25.62
CA HIS A 64 11.31 13.92 -25.96
C HIS A 64 11.88 13.06 -24.81
N LEU A 65 11.81 13.54 -23.56
CA LEU A 65 12.22 12.77 -22.38
C LEU A 65 11.37 11.51 -22.16
N LYS A 66 10.09 11.57 -22.50
CA LYS A 66 9.19 10.40 -22.49
C LYS A 66 9.60 9.40 -23.57
N ASP A 67 9.75 9.86 -24.81
CA ASP A 67 10.03 9.01 -25.97
C ASP A 67 11.40 8.34 -25.90
N THR A 68 12.38 9.02 -25.29
CA THR A 68 13.73 8.47 -25.03
C THR A 68 13.79 7.56 -23.80
N GLY A 69 12.70 7.41 -23.05
CA GLY A 69 12.64 6.56 -21.86
C GLY A 69 13.37 7.13 -20.64
N VAL A 70 13.90 8.35 -20.70
CA VAL A 70 14.60 9.00 -19.57
C VAL A 70 13.68 9.15 -18.37
N ILE A 71 12.39 9.43 -18.59
CA ILE A 71 11.39 9.48 -17.51
C ILE A 71 11.31 8.12 -16.79
N SER A 72 11.32 7.02 -17.54
CA SER A 72 11.27 5.66 -16.96
C SER A 72 12.52 5.39 -16.11
N GLN A 73 13.69 5.80 -16.58
CA GLN A 73 14.94 5.65 -15.84
C GLN A 73 14.97 6.50 -14.56
N LEU A 74 14.41 7.72 -14.61
CA LEU A 74 14.26 8.55 -13.42
C LEU A 74 13.30 7.93 -12.42
N LEU A 75 12.18 7.37 -12.89
CA LEU A 75 11.24 6.67 -12.03
C LEU A 75 11.93 5.47 -11.36
N ASP A 76 12.62 4.62 -12.10
CA ASP A 76 13.32 3.46 -11.55
C ASP A 76 14.41 3.86 -10.54
N LYS A 77 15.14 4.94 -10.82
CA LYS A 77 16.21 5.44 -9.93
C LYS A 77 15.68 6.02 -8.62
N TRP A 78 14.54 6.70 -8.65
CA TRP A 78 14.05 7.49 -7.51
C TRP A 78 12.85 6.87 -6.80
N MET A 79 11.99 6.16 -7.51
CA MET A 79 10.85 5.42 -6.95
C MET A 79 11.33 4.03 -6.58
N LYS A 80 11.89 3.93 -5.36
CA LYS A 80 12.20 2.63 -4.76
C LYS A 80 10.87 1.88 -4.56
N THR A 81 10.81 0.65 -5.03
CA THR A 81 9.73 -0.26 -4.67
C THR A 81 10.20 -1.12 -3.50
N CYS A 82 9.25 -1.52 -2.65
CA CYS A 82 9.54 -2.58 -1.69
C CYS A 82 9.87 -3.87 -2.45
N PRO A 83 10.85 -4.67 -1.99
CA PRO A 83 11.07 -5.99 -2.56
C PRO A 83 9.78 -6.81 -2.49
N HIS A 84 9.46 -7.52 -3.58
CA HIS A 84 8.22 -8.26 -3.81
C HIS A 84 7.90 -9.41 -2.82
N ASP A 85 8.65 -9.56 -1.73
CA ASP A 85 8.41 -10.62 -0.71
C ASP A 85 7.27 -10.30 0.28
N SER A 86 6.50 -9.24 0.03
CA SER A 86 5.28 -8.93 0.80
C SER A 86 4.00 -9.46 0.16
N ASP A 87 4.10 -10.16 -0.97
CA ASP A 87 2.98 -10.80 -1.67
C ASP A 87 2.57 -12.13 -1.01
N ALA A 88 2.13 -12.03 0.24
CA ALA A 88 1.00 -12.78 0.76
C ALA A 88 0.64 -12.16 2.12
N PRO A 89 -0.65 -11.89 2.42
CA PRO A 89 -1.04 -11.85 3.84
C PRO A 89 -0.52 -13.16 4.41
N LYS A 90 0.38 -13.10 5.42
CA LYS A 90 0.95 -14.29 6.07
C LYS A 90 -0.19 -15.28 6.21
N ALA A 91 -0.11 -16.38 5.45
CA ALA A 91 -1.20 -17.33 5.33
C ALA A 91 -1.71 -17.60 6.73
N PHE A 92 -2.97 -17.21 6.97
CA PHE A 92 -3.74 -17.34 8.20
C PHE A 92 -3.01 -18.28 9.17
N GLN A 93 -2.15 -17.74 10.04
CA GLN A 93 -1.58 -18.57 11.09
C GLN A 93 -2.80 -19.01 11.85
N PHE A 94 -3.13 -20.30 11.78
CA PHE A 94 -4.30 -20.90 12.40
C PHE A 94 -4.38 -20.36 13.82
N GLU A 95 -5.19 -19.31 14.04
CA GLU A 95 -5.16 -18.62 15.30
C GLU A 95 -5.66 -19.62 16.31
N PHE A 96 -4.88 -19.86 17.37
CA PHE A 96 -5.25 -20.73 18.47
C PHE A 96 -6.64 -20.39 19.04
N GLU A 97 -7.18 -19.21 18.73
CA GLU A 97 -8.54 -18.79 18.98
C GLU A 97 -9.60 -19.75 18.41
N TYR A 98 -9.43 -20.25 17.18
CA TYR A 98 -10.35 -21.26 16.60
C TYR A 98 -10.19 -22.64 17.23
N ALA A 99 -8.96 -23.01 17.60
CA ALA A 99 -8.70 -24.24 18.36
C ALA A 99 -9.29 -24.15 19.78
N GLY A 100 -9.26 -22.98 20.40
CA GLY A 100 -9.89 -22.69 21.69
C GLY A 100 -11.41 -22.89 21.64
N GLY A 101 -12.06 -22.41 20.57
CA GLY A 101 -13.50 -22.64 20.35
C GLY A 101 -13.87 -24.13 20.29
N MET A 102 -13.07 -24.95 19.60
CA MET A 102 -13.27 -26.40 19.53
C MET A 102 -13.11 -27.09 20.90
N VAL A 103 -12.10 -26.70 21.68
CA VAL A 103 -11.87 -27.27 23.03
C VAL A 103 -13.02 -26.92 23.98
N ILE A 104 -13.54 -25.69 23.91
CA ILE A 104 -14.69 -25.25 24.72
C ILE A 104 -15.93 -26.08 24.37
N LEU A 105 -16.20 -26.29 23.07
CA LEU A 105 -17.33 -27.11 22.63
C LEU A 105 -17.23 -28.55 23.15
N VAL A 106 -16.06 -29.18 23.06
CA VAL A 106 -15.82 -30.53 23.59
C VAL A 106 -16.05 -30.57 25.11
N GLY A 107 -15.58 -29.56 25.84
CA GLY A 107 -15.80 -29.45 27.29
C GLY A 107 -17.29 -29.33 27.65
N ILE A 108 -18.06 -28.56 26.90
CA ILE A 108 -19.51 -28.42 27.09
C ILE A 108 -20.21 -29.76 26.85
N PHE A 109 -19.88 -30.48 25.78
CA PHE A 109 -20.46 -31.80 25.50
C PHE A 109 -20.17 -32.82 26.60
N LEU A 110 -18.95 -32.83 27.15
CA LEU A 110 -18.58 -33.71 28.27
C LEU A 110 -19.36 -33.37 29.55
N LEU A 111 -19.54 -32.08 29.85
CA LEU A 111 -20.35 -31.65 30.99
C LEU A 111 -21.81 -32.07 30.84
N ILE A 112 -22.40 -31.90 29.65
CA ILE A 112 -23.77 -32.34 29.38
C ILE A 112 -23.88 -33.87 29.54
N ALA A 113 -22.91 -34.63 29.01
CA ALA A 113 -22.90 -36.08 29.16
C ALA A 113 -22.85 -36.53 30.63
N LEU A 114 -22.07 -35.86 31.48
CA LEU A 114 -21.98 -36.13 32.93
C LEU A 114 -23.25 -35.76 33.72
N VAL A 115 -24.09 -34.87 33.21
CA VAL A 115 -25.35 -34.49 33.86
C VAL A 115 -26.49 -35.41 33.43
N VAL A 116 -26.44 -35.91 32.19
CA VAL A 116 -27.46 -36.78 31.60
C VAL A 116 -27.29 -38.25 32.01
N PHE A 117 -26.05 -38.71 32.20
CA PHE A 117 -25.71 -40.07 32.67
C PHE A 117 -25.32 -40.07 34.15
#